data_AF-A0A521G434-F1
#
_entry.id   AF-A0A521G434-F1
#
_cell.length_a   1.000
_cell.length_b   1.000
_cell.length_c   1.000
_cell.angle_alpha   90.00
_cell.angle_beta   90.00
_cell.angle_gamma   90.00
#
_symmetry.space_group_name_H-M   'P 1'
#
loop_
_entity.id
_entity.type
_entity.pdbx_description
1 polymer ?
#
loop_
_entity_poly.entity_id
_entity_poly.type
_entity_poly.pdbx_seq_one_letter_code
_entity_poly.pdbx_strand_id
1 'polypeptide(L)'
;MQKSYSKLGISVFAGACMGIFGATAPALASYNVYYGHLHNHSNVSDGSGTPAQAYAYARDTAGLDFFSLADHDSGISSTEWTTIKNTANTYNSDGNFVALWGFEWSSGGNYGHVTVIGTDDYCSAGSTATDTFTELVTWLNARSGVAFFNHPGREDGQSREFSHFTTAPSDKFVGMELFNKADDFDTYYYNDGYYTNDGSKSFFDEAISRGWDIGAAGGDDNHTATWGTDTDYRLAVLATAKTRTAIMEAMQARRMFSTLDKNLTLSFTLSSAEMGSVLDPATHALRIEANDGNGEVFSTVQLIKNGAVAQTWNPNQAHPIITGSVTAAEGDYYYVKVTQQDGGEAISSPITMTGTAGGGSSTVSARVATGSDDAEQRQTGGVVTLNSSDLELVYDSSTTGNQYVGMRFANLGIPQGATITNAYIQFTVDETNSGTTSLTIKGQAADNAATFTTASNNISSRATTTASVAWTPVAWSTVGQAGAGQQTPDLKDIVQEIVNRTGWSANNGMAIIITGTGERTAEAYEGSASQAAQLVVTYE
;
A
#
# COMPACT_ATOMS: atom_id res chain seq x y z
N MET A 1 71.86 46.44 -9.46
CA MET A 1 72.36 45.72 -8.27
C MET A 1 71.88 46.52 -7.07
N GLN A 2 71.18 46.04 -6.05
CA GLN A 2 70.91 44.67 -5.61
C GLN A 2 69.71 44.76 -4.64
N LYS A 3 68.72 43.89 -4.84
CA LYS A 3 67.61 43.64 -3.94
C LYS A 3 68.14 43.13 -2.60
N SER A 4 67.55 43.55 -1.48
CA SER A 4 67.64 42.83 -0.20
C SER A 4 66.24 42.63 0.34
N TYR A 5 65.79 41.38 0.26
CA TYR A 5 64.56 40.87 0.85
C TYR A 5 64.86 40.44 2.28
N SER A 6 64.11 40.94 3.26
CA SER A 6 63.99 40.29 4.57
C SER A 6 62.92 39.20 4.48
N LYS A 7 63.36 37.96 4.70
CA LYS A 7 62.51 36.77 4.88
C LYS A 7 61.68 36.93 6.16
N LEU A 8 60.37 36.79 6.07
CA LEU A 8 59.53 36.36 7.20
C LEU A 8 58.70 35.15 6.74
N GLY A 9 58.62 34.15 7.61
CA GLY A 9 58.28 32.77 7.31
C GLY A 9 56.91 32.55 6.69
N ILE A 10 56.89 31.66 5.71
CA ILE A 10 55.72 31.01 5.15
C ILE A 10 55.10 30.13 6.25
N SER A 11 53.88 30.46 6.66
CA SER A 11 52.95 29.50 7.26
C SER A 11 51.94 29.16 6.18
N VAL A 12 52.05 27.94 5.64
CA VAL A 12 51.04 27.36 4.75
C VAL A 12 49.86 26.97 5.63
N PHE A 13 48.82 27.80 5.68
CA PHE A 13 47.49 27.31 5.98
C PHE A 13 46.89 26.82 4.67
N ALA A 14 46.77 25.50 4.53
CA ALA A 14 45.92 24.90 3.53
C ALA A 14 44.49 25.38 3.79
N GLY A 15 44.05 26.38 3.02
CA GLY A 15 42.65 26.74 2.93
C GLY A 15 41.93 25.57 2.28
N ALA A 16 41.26 24.74 3.09
CA ALA A 16 40.34 23.76 2.60
C ALA A 16 39.30 24.46 1.73
N CYS A 17 39.12 23.98 0.50
CA CYS A 17 37.95 24.31 -0.30
C CYS A 17 36.72 24.06 0.55
N MET A 18 36.03 25.13 0.93
CA MET A 18 34.67 25.07 1.45
C MET A 18 33.81 24.62 0.27
N GLY A 19 33.62 23.29 0.16
CA GLY A 19 32.56 22.74 -0.64
C GLY A 19 31.26 23.36 -0.14
N ILE A 20 30.53 23.98 -1.07
CA ILE A 20 29.14 24.33 -0.85
C ILE A 20 28.42 22.99 -0.72
N PHE A 21 28.25 22.53 0.51
CA PHE A 21 27.33 21.44 0.80
C PHE A 21 25.95 21.98 0.47
N GLY A 22 25.34 21.48 -0.61
CA GLY A 22 23.94 21.69 -0.89
C GLY A 22 23.13 21.37 0.38
N ALA A 23 22.16 22.23 0.70
CA ALA A 23 21.25 21.99 1.79
C ALA A 23 20.66 20.58 1.61
N THR A 24 20.92 19.70 2.57
CA THR A 24 20.24 18.41 2.62
C THR A 24 18.81 18.71 3.00
N ALA A 25 17.86 18.30 2.15
CA ALA A 25 16.44 18.41 2.45
C ALA A 25 16.17 17.78 3.84
N PRO A 26 15.39 18.43 4.73
CA PRO A 26 15.10 17.87 6.03
C PRO A 26 14.44 16.49 5.88
N ALA A 27 14.93 15.52 6.64
CA ALA A 27 14.34 14.18 6.70
C ALA A 27 13.00 14.25 7.43
N LEU A 28 11.92 14.15 6.68
CA LEU A 28 10.56 14.05 7.21
C LEU A 28 10.35 12.60 7.68
N ALA A 29 10.77 12.35 8.92
CA ALA A 29 10.67 11.14 9.76
C ALA A 29 11.08 9.76 9.20
N SER A 30 11.12 9.51 7.89
CA SER A 30 11.61 8.26 7.25
C SER A 30 11.95 8.40 5.75
N TYR A 31 11.67 9.55 5.11
CA TYR A 31 11.88 9.76 3.68
C TYR A 31 12.72 11.01 3.38
N ASN A 32 13.39 10.99 2.23
CA ASN A 32 14.03 12.15 1.62
C ASN A 32 13.15 12.67 0.49
N VAL A 33 13.18 13.98 0.25
CA VAL A 33 12.51 14.59 -0.90
C VAL A 33 13.48 14.64 -2.08
N TYR A 34 13.03 14.14 -3.23
CA TYR A 34 13.75 14.19 -4.50
C TYR A 34 12.90 14.88 -5.55
N TYR A 35 13.51 15.67 -6.42
CA TYR A 35 12.82 16.49 -7.42
C TYR A 35 13.14 16.05 -8.84
N GLY A 36 12.14 16.05 -9.72
CA GLY A 36 12.33 15.59 -11.10
C GLY A 36 11.15 15.87 -12.00
N HIS A 37 11.28 15.41 -13.24
CA HIS A 37 10.26 15.51 -14.29
C HIS A 37 10.16 14.20 -15.07
N LEU A 38 8.95 13.75 -15.39
CA LEU A 38 8.69 12.46 -16.04
C LEU A 38 8.16 12.58 -17.47
N HIS A 39 7.64 13.75 -17.82
CA HIS A 39 7.03 14.03 -19.11
C HIS A 39 7.88 15.04 -19.87
N ASN A 40 8.67 14.55 -20.83
CA ASN A 40 9.63 15.34 -21.61
C ASN A 40 9.89 14.68 -22.96
N HIS A 41 10.19 15.50 -23.96
CA HIS A 41 10.37 15.04 -25.34
C HIS A 41 11.79 15.27 -25.82
N SER A 42 12.18 14.49 -26.82
CA SER A 42 13.46 14.56 -27.51
C SER A 42 13.24 14.53 -29.03
N ASN A 43 14.32 14.48 -29.79
CA ASN A 43 14.27 14.38 -31.25
C ASN A 43 13.81 13.00 -31.76
N VAL A 44 13.39 12.09 -30.87
CA VAL A 44 12.72 10.84 -31.24
C VAL A 44 11.28 11.13 -31.69
N SER A 45 10.60 12.06 -31.02
CA SER A 45 9.28 12.54 -31.44
C SER A 45 9.38 13.96 -32.01
N ASP A 46 8.81 14.95 -31.35
CA ASP A 46 8.73 16.34 -31.81
C ASP A 46 9.51 17.33 -30.93
N GLY A 47 10.27 16.82 -29.95
CA GLY A 47 11.20 17.59 -29.15
C GLY A 47 12.53 17.87 -29.86
N SER A 48 13.33 18.76 -29.25
CA SER A 48 14.68 19.09 -29.70
C SER A 48 15.74 18.31 -28.93
N GLY A 49 16.86 18.02 -29.58
CA GLY A 49 18.03 17.38 -28.96
C GLY A 49 17.86 15.87 -28.74
N THR A 50 18.99 15.17 -28.59
CA THR A 50 19.03 13.70 -28.46
C THR A 50 18.66 13.22 -27.07
N PRO A 51 18.22 11.96 -26.90
CA PRO A 51 18.01 11.38 -25.58
C PRO A 51 19.21 11.54 -24.63
N ALA A 52 20.44 11.38 -25.15
CA ALA A 52 21.65 11.54 -24.35
C ALA A 52 21.85 12.99 -23.87
N GLN A 53 21.51 13.98 -24.70
CA GLN A 53 21.54 15.39 -24.29
C GLN A 53 20.49 15.68 -23.23
N ALA A 54 19.29 15.09 -23.33
CA ALA A 54 18.23 15.26 -22.34
C ALA A 54 18.64 14.78 -20.95
N TYR A 55 19.08 13.52 -20.81
CA TYR A 55 19.53 13.01 -19.51
C TYR A 55 20.76 13.75 -18.96
N ALA A 56 21.71 14.12 -19.82
CA ALA A 56 22.87 14.91 -19.41
C ALA A 56 22.46 16.30 -18.90
N TYR A 57 21.56 16.99 -19.61
CA TYR A 57 21.11 18.32 -19.25
C TYR A 57 20.32 18.30 -17.94
N ALA A 58 19.34 17.39 -17.81
CA ALA A 58 18.56 17.21 -16.59
C ALA A 58 19.44 16.95 -15.36
N ARG A 59 20.48 16.12 -15.50
CA ARG A 59 21.42 15.81 -14.42
C ARG A 59 22.38 16.95 -14.12
N ASP A 60 23.10 17.42 -15.13
CA ASP A 60 24.30 18.24 -14.97
C ASP A 60 24.02 19.74 -15.00
N THR A 61 22.91 20.15 -15.63
CA THR A 61 22.52 21.56 -15.77
C THR A 61 21.32 21.90 -14.90
N ALA A 62 20.23 21.14 -14.99
CA ALA A 62 19.03 21.37 -14.19
C ALA A 62 19.19 20.90 -12.72
N GLY A 63 20.09 19.94 -12.48
CA GLY A 63 20.32 19.39 -11.15
C GLY A 63 19.14 18.59 -10.61
N LEU A 64 18.33 17.98 -11.48
CA LEU A 64 17.22 17.11 -11.07
C LEU A 64 17.76 15.84 -10.41
N ASP A 65 17.02 15.31 -9.44
CA ASP A 65 17.32 14.04 -8.79
C ASP A 65 16.89 12.84 -9.65
N PHE A 66 15.77 13.00 -10.37
CA PHE A 66 15.29 12.01 -11.33
C PHE A 66 14.72 12.66 -12.59
N PHE A 67 14.74 11.92 -13.70
CA PHE A 67 14.25 12.40 -14.98
C PHE A 67 13.82 11.24 -15.87
N SER A 68 12.79 11.45 -16.70
CA SER A 68 12.43 10.55 -17.78
C SER A 68 12.15 11.32 -19.07
N LEU A 69 12.51 10.70 -20.19
CA LEU A 69 11.87 10.97 -21.48
C LEU A 69 10.56 10.19 -21.56
N ALA A 70 9.60 10.79 -22.25
CA ALA A 70 8.30 10.26 -22.58
C ALA A 70 7.87 10.76 -23.98
N ASP A 71 8.74 10.56 -24.97
CA ASP A 71 8.45 10.89 -26.37
C ASP A 71 7.09 10.33 -26.82
N HIS A 72 6.39 11.03 -27.71
CA HIS A 72 5.10 10.59 -28.25
C HIS A 72 5.22 9.19 -28.89
N ASP A 73 4.31 8.29 -28.51
CA ASP A 73 4.26 6.90 -28.95
C ASP A 73 4.31 6.73 -30.47
N SER A 74 3.69 7.64 -31.23
CA SER A 74 3.64 7.62 -32.69
C SER A 74 4.99 7.93 -33.36
N GLY A 75 5.91 8.59 -32.64
CA GLY A 75 7.28 8.86 -33.08
C GLY A 75 8.26 7.74 -32.74
N ILE A 76 7.89 6.79 -31.88
CA ILE A 76 8.80 5.75 -31.38
C ILE A 76 8.74 4.51 -32.28
N SER A 77 9.85 4.17 -32.93
CA SER A 77 10.10 2.83 -33.47
C SER A 77 10.67 1.88 -32.40
N SER A 78 10.68 0.57 -32.70
CA SER A 78 11.30 -0.43 -31.81
C SER A 78 12.80 -0.18 -31.55
N THR A 79 13.49 0.43 -32.53
CA THR A 79 14.92 0.79 -32.39
C THR A 79 15.07 2.02 -31.50
N GLU A 80 14.19 3.01 -31.64
CA GLU A 80 14.19 4.20 -30.78
C GLU A 80 13.79 3.87 -29.34
N TRP A 81 12.80 3.01 -29.13
CA TRP A 81 12.44 2.50 -27.80
C TRP A 81 13.63 1.86 -27.09
N THR A 82 14.35 0.99 -27.81
CA THR A 82 15.58 0.37 -27.30
C THR A 82 16.65 1.42 -26.98
N THR A 83 16.76 2.46 -27.81
CA THR A 83 17.72 3.55 -27.65
C THR A 83 17.41 4.42 -26.43
N ILE A 84 16.14 4.80 -26.22
CA ILE A 84 15.69 5.55 -25.04
C ILE A 84 16.05 4.78 -23.77
N LYS A 85 15.71 3.49 -23.70
CA LYS A 85 16.03 2.63 -22.54
C LYS A 85 17.51 2.51 -22.26
N ASN A 86 18.30 2.20 -23.30
CA ASN A 86 19.74 2.03 -23.14
C ASN A 86 20.41 3.33 -22.72
N THR A 87 19.91 4.46 -23.21
CA THR A 87 20.39 5.78 -22.79
C THR A 87 20.05 6.03 -21.33
N ALA A 88 18.79 5.83 -20.90
CA ALA A 88 18.42 5.95 -19.49
C ALA A 88 19.29 5.05 -18.60
N ASN A 89 19.51 3.79 -18.99
CA ASN A 89 20.39 2.86 -18.27
C ASN A 89 21.85 3.34 -18.18
N THR A 90 22.35 3.99 -19.23
CA THR A 90 23.72 4.54 -19.25
C THR A 90 23.86 5.74 -18.31
N TYR A 91 22.83 6.58 -18.20
CA TYR A 91 22.86 7.79 -17.39
C TYR A 91 22.44 7.57 -15.93
N ASN A 92 21.79 6.46 -15.61
CA ASN A 92 21.41 6.14 -14.25
C ASN A 92 22.62 5.92 -13.34
N SER A 93 22.60 6.57 -12.20
CA SER A 93 23.59 6.40 -11.14
C SER A 93 22.88 6.52 -9.79
N ASP A 94 22.48 5.37 -9.25
CA ASP A 94 21.86 5.30 -7.92
C ASP A 94 22.72 6.01 -6.87
N GLY A 95 22.07 6.83 -6.04
CA GLY A 95 22.69 7.76 -5.09
C GLY A 95 22.96 9.16 -5.66
N ASN A 96 23.06 9.30 -6.98
CA ASN A 96 23.41 10.57 -7.65
C ASN A 96 22.28 11.11 -8.53
N PHE A 97 21.83 10.32 -9.53
CA PHE A 97 20.82 10.68 -10.52
C PHE A 97 20.04 9.45 -10.99
N VAL A 98 18.71 9.51 -10.90
CA VAL A 98 17.82 8.43 -11.29
C VAL A 98 17.25 8.71 -12.68
N ALA A 99 17.82 8.04 -13.68
CA ALA A 99 17.32 8.13 -15.06
C ALA A 99 16.26 7.05 -15.29
N LEU A 100 15.04 7.44 -15.58
CA LEU A 100 13.92 6.55 -15.92
C LEU A 100 13.69 6.56 -17.43
N TRP A 101 12.76 5.74 -17.93
CA TRP A 101 12.35 5.77 -19.34
C TRP A 101 10.84 5.59 -19.44
N GLY A 102 10.26 6.13 -20.52
CA GLY A 102 8.85 6.02 -20.79
C GLY A 102 8.48 6.50 -22.19
N PHE A 103 7.19 6.60 -22.41
CA PHE A 103 6.56 7.15 -23.61
C PHE A 103 5.29 7.91 -23.23
N GLU A 104 4.88 8.87 -24.03
CA GLU A 104 3.55 9.48 -23.93
C GLU A 104 2.62 8.77 -24.91
N TRP A 105 1.64 8.02 -24.38
CA TRP A 105 0.53 7.53 -25.17
C TRP A 105 -0.34 8.70 -25.58
N SER A 106 -0.42 8.97 -26.88
CA SER A 106 -0.93 10.25 -27.40
C SER A 106 -2.15 10.03 -28.29
N SER A 107 -3.35 10.10 -27.70
CA SER A 107 -4.61 9.85 -28.41
C SER A 107 -5.13 11.04 -29.23
N GLY A 108 -4.36 12.12 -29.32
CA GLY A 108 -4.83 13.42 -29.78
C GLY A 108 -6.08 13.84 -29.01
N GLY A 109 -6.96 14.62 -29.65
CA GLY A 109 -8.19 15.14 -29.04
C GLY A 109 -9.29 14.11 -28.72
N ASN A 110 -8.98 12.81 -28.62
CA ASN A 110 -9.94 11.76 -28.28
C ASN A 110 -9.94 11.47 -26.79
N TYR A 111 -8.87 10.85 -26.28
CA TYR A 111 -8.84 10.22 -24.96
C TYR A 111 -7.80 10.81 -24.01
N GLY A 112 -7.19 11.93 -24.36
CA GLY A 112 -6.09 12.53 -23.59
C GLY A 112 -4.75 11.87 -23.85
N HIS A 113 -3.73 12.36 -23.16
CA HIS A 113 -2.37 11.82 -23.22
C HIS A 113 -1.90 11.23 -21.88
N VAL A 114 -1.21 10.10 -21.92
CA VAL A 114 -0.74 9.42 -20.70
C VAL A 114 0.75 9.16 -20.77
N THR A 115 1.52 9.73 -19.86
CA THR A 115 2.92 9.35 -19.67
C THR A 115 2.99 8.00 -18.96
N VAL A 116 3.67 7.03 -19.57
CA VAL A 116 3.89 5.68 -19.03
C VAL A 116 5.38 5.46 -18.79
N ILE A 117 5.75 5.11 -17.56
CA ILE A 117 7.14 5.01 -17.09
C ILE A 117 7.46 3.58 -16.64
N GLY A 118 8.62 3.08 -17.05
CA GLY A 118 9.22 1.86 -16.49
C GLY A 118 8.69 0.53 -17.04
N THR A 119 7.95 0.54 -18.14
CA THR A 119 7.49 -0.69 -18.83
C THR A 119 8.59 -1.34 -19.68
N ASP A 120 8.50 -2.65 -19.92
CA ASP A 120 9.43 -3.42 -20.76
C ASP A 120 9.18 -3.25 -22.28
N ASP A 121 7.96 -2.91 -22.65
CA ASP A 121 7.53 -2.57 -24.01
C ASP A 121 6.72 -1.26 -23.99
N TYR A 122 6.37 -0.77 -25.18
CA TYR A 122 5.51 0.40 -25.37
C TYR A 122 4.32 0.00 -26.25
N CYS A 123 3.26 0.80 -26.21
CA CYS A 123 2.13 0.69 -27.12
C CYS A 123 1.90 2.01 -27.85
N SER A 124 0.91 2.03 -28.74
CA SER A 124 0.56 3.25 -29.45
C SER A 124 -0.96 3.47 -29.51
N ALA A 125 -1.38 4.72 -29.38
CA ALA A 125 -2.76 5.16 -29.56
C ALA A 125 -3.25 4.98 -31.01
N GLY A 126 -2.34 4.77 -31.97
CA GLY A 126 -2.69 4.41 -33.35
C GLY A 126 -2.94 2.91 -33.58
N SER A 127 -2.78 2.07 -32.56
CA SER A 127 -2.95 0.62 -32.66
C SER A 127 -4.28 0.18 -32.08
N THR A 128 -5.04 -0.64 -32.80
CA THR A 128 -6.41 -1.10 -32.43
C THR A 128 -6.52 -1.89 -31.12
N ALA A 129 -5.41 -2.22 -30.47
CA ALA A 129 -5.40 -2.91 -29.17
C ALA A 129 -5.18 -1.95 -28.00
N THR A 130 -4.94 -0.67 -28.29
CA THR A 130 -4.57 0.41 -27.36
C THR A 130 -5.01 1.77 -27.90
N ASP A 131 -6.04 1.87 -28.75
CA ASP A 131 -6.49 3.14 -29.35
C ASP A 131 -7.61 3.83 -28.55
N THR A 132 -8.09 3.18 -27.49
CA THR A 132 -8.98 3.78 -26.47
C THR A 132 -8.33 3.84 -25.08
N PHE A 133 -8.84 4.73 -24.21
CA PHE A 133 -8.36 4.83 -22.83
C PHE A 133 -8.53 3.51 -22.05
N THR A 134 -9.66 2.83 -22.19
CA THR A 134 -9.92 1.54 -21.52
C THR A 134 -8.95 0.44 -21.98
N GLU A 135 -8.56 0.45 -23.25
CA GLU A 135 -7.57 -0.50 -23.77
C GLU A 135 -6.16 -0.17 -23.31
N LEU A 136 -5.79 1.11 -23.22
CA LEU A 136 -4.54 1.51 -22.57
C LEU A 136 -4.49 1.01 -21.12
N VAL A 137 -5.56 1.23 -20.34
CA VAL A 137 -5.65 0.74 -18.95
C VAL A 137 -5.48 -0.79 -18.90
N THR A 138 -6.14 -1.51 -19.80
CA THR A 138 -6.04 -2.98 -19.90
C THR A 138 -4.61 -3.42 -20.24
N TRP A 139 -3.97 -2.75 -21.19
CA TRP A 139 -2.59 -3.00 -21.59
C TRP A 139 -1.63 -2.76 -20.42
N LEU A 140 -1.82 -1.68 -19.67
CA LEU A 140 -0.96 -1.31 -18.56
C LEU A 140 -1.11 -2.26 -17.36
N ASN A 141 -2.32 -2.75 -17.08
CA ASN A 141 -2.59 -3.71 -16.00
C ASN A 141 -1.82 -5.03 -16.14
N ALA A 142 -1.37 -5.38 -17.35
CA ALA A 142 -0.58 -6.57 -17.61
C ALA A 142 0.95 -6.35 -17.45
N ARG A 143 1.38 -5.15 -17.05
CA ARG A 143 2.79 -4.72 -17.06
C ARG A 143 3.22 -4.12 -15.73
N SER A 144 4.53 -4.13 -15.49
CA SER A 144 5.15 -3.28 -14.49
C SER A 144 5.28 -1.86 -15.02
N GLY A 145 5.20 -0.88 -14.13
CA GLY A 145 5.36 0.53 -14.48
C GLY A 145 4.33 1.37 -13.75
N VAL A 146 4.35 2.66 -14.06
CA VAL A 146 3.37 3.64 -13.58
C VAL A 146 2.93 4.54 -14.72
N ALA A 147 1.76 5.14 -14.59
CA ALA A 147 1.18 6.07 -15.54
C ALA A 147 0.71 7.35 -14.85
N PHE A 148 0.75 8.44 -15.60
CA PHE A 148 0.34 9.77 -15.18
C PHE A 148 -0.66 10.34 -16.19
N PHE A 149 -1.71 10.98 -15.68
CA PHE A 149 -2.62 11.76 -16.50
C PHE A 149 -1.92 13.07 -16.88
N ASN A 150 -1.72 13.31 -18.19
CA ASN A 150 -1.04 14.49 -18.65
C ASN A 150 -2.04 15.62 -18.92
N HIS A 151 -1.63 16.86 -18.62
CA HIS A 151 -2.27 18.13 -18.99
C HIS A 151 -3.82 18.07 -19.14
N PRO A 152 -4.56 17.66 -18.09
CA PRO A 152 -6.00 17.38 -18.20
C PRO A 152 -6.78 18.61 -18.66
N GLY A 153 -7.77 18.39 -19.52
CA GLY A 153 -8.59 19.43 -20.15
C GLY A 153 -8.03 19.92 -21.49
N ARG A 154 -6.76 19.65 -21.81
CA ARG A 154 -6.11 20.15 -23.03
C ARG A 154 -6.51 19.36 -24.27
N GLU A 155 -6.65 18.04 -24.16
CA GLU A 155 -6.86 17.15 -25.31
C GLU A 155 -8.29 16.55 -25.34
N ASP A 156 -9.30 17.36 -24.98
CA ASP A 156 -10.72 16.96 -24.91
C ASP A 156 -11.58 17.34 -26.14
N GLY A 157 -10.98 17.37 -27.33
CA GLY A 157 -11.67 17.80 -28.56
C GLY A 157 -12.92 16.99 -28.93
N GLN A 158 -13.07 15.76 -28.41
CA GLN A 158 -14.21 14.87 -28.62
C GLN A 158 -15.05 14.62 -27.37
N SER A 159 -14.82 15.35 -26.27
CA SER A 159 -15.51 15.18 -24.97
C SER A 159 -15.40 13.75 -24.43
N ARG A 160 -14.17 13.25 -24.42
CA ARG A 160 -13.79 11.87 -24.07
C ARG A 160 -12.41 11.78 -23.42
N GLU A 161 -11.77 12.90 -23.08
CA GLU A 161 -10.46 12.92 -22.42
C GLU A 161 -10.49 12.12 -21.12
N PHE A 162 -9.60 11.13 -21.02
CA PHE A 162 -9.58 10.06 -20.01
C PHE A 162 -10.95 9.44 -19.70
N SER A 163 -11.82 9.49 -20.71
CA SER A 163 -13.27 9.24 -20.71
C SER A 163 -13.96 9.66 -19.41
N HIS A 164 -13.48 10.81 -18.91
CA HIS A 164 -13.88 11.53 -17.70
C HIS A 164 -14.00 10.64 -16.47
N PHE A 165 -13.01 9.75 -16.31
CA PHE A 165 -12.77 8.94 -15.12
C PHE A 165 -13.84 7.88 -14.84
N THR A 166 -14.57 7.43 -15.86
CA THR A 166 -15.57 6.36 -15.74
C THR A 166 -15.04 4.96 -16.05
N THR A 167 -13.86 4.86 -16.69
CA THR A 167 -13.13 3.61 -16.84
C THR A 167 -12.74 3.06 -15.46
N ALA A 168 -12.78 1.73 -15.29
CA ALA A 168 -12.39 1.08 -14.05
C ALA A 168 -10.97 1.54 -13.65
N PRO A 169 -10.79 2.12 -12.44
CA PRO A 169 -9.48 2.60 -12.00
C PRO A 169 -8.42 1.49 -11.98
N SER A 170 -7.18 1.89 -12.23
CA SER A 170 -6.01 1.01 -12.22
C SER A 170 -4.99 1.53 -11.22
N ASP A 171 -4.39 0.60 -10.47
CA ASP A 171 -3.29 0.88 -9.53
C ASP A 171 -2.02 1.39 -10.23
N LYS A 172 -1.97 1.27 -11.56
CA LYS A 172 -0.87 1.74 -12.40
C LYS A 172 -0.95 3.24 -12.66
N PHE A 173 -2.12 3.86 -12.59
CA PHE A 173 -2.23 5.31 -12.67
C PHE A 173 -1.96 5.88 -11.28
N VAL A 174 -0.83 6.57 -11.13
CA VAL A 174 -0.34 6.98 -9.80
C VAL A 174 -0.32 8.48 -9.62
N GLY A 175 -0.56 9.27 -10.66
CA GLY A 175 -0.60 10.73 -10.51
C GLY A 175 -1.25 11.45 -11.68
N MET A 176 -1.48 12.74 -11.46
CA MET A 176 -2.00 13.67 -12.46
C MET A 176 -1.17 14.94 -12.45
N GLU A 177 -0.89 15.47 -13.63
CA GLU A 177 -0.21 16.75 -13.78
C GLU A 177 -1.09 17.90 -13.32
N LEU A 178 -0.62 18.63 -12.29
CA LEU A 178 -1.23 19.86 -11.80
C LEU A 178 -0.53 21.12 -12.34
N PHE A 179 0.63 20.95 -12.97
CA PHE A 179 1.27 21.93 -13.84
C PHE A 179 1.79 21.20 -15.08
N ASN A 180 1.89 21.92 -16.19
CA ASN A 180 2.48 21.43 -17.43
C ASN A 180 3.16 22.59 -18.16
N LYS A 181 4.43 22.43 -18.59
CA LYS A 181 5.24 23.54 -19.13
C LYS A 181 5.32 24.71 -18.13
N ALA A 182 4.91 25.89 -18.59
CA ALA A 182 4.80 27.11 -17.78
C ALA A 182 3.37 27.39 -17.33
N ASP A 183 2.40 26.53 -17.68
CA ASP A 183 1.03 26.63 -17.19
C ASP A 183 0.97 25.98 -15.80
N ASP A 184 0.55 26.76 -14.80
CA ASP A 184 0.61 26.42 -13.39
C ASP A 184 -0.72 25.89 -12.85
N PHE A 185 -0.91 25.98 -11.53
CA PHE A 185 -2.11 25.51 -10.85
C PHE A 185 -3.39 26.24 -11.29
N ASP A 186 -3.32 27.46 -11.82
CA ASP A 186 -4.49 28.17 -12.37
C ASP A 186 -5.11 27.40 -13.54
N THR A 187 -4.29 26.71 -14.33
CA THR A 187 -4.75 25.97 -15.52
C THR A 187 -5.27 24.60 -15.17
N TYR A 188 -4.55 23.82 -14.35
CA TYR A 188 -4.84 22.39 -14.17
C TYR A 188 -5.43 22.00 -12.81
N TYR A 189 -5.41 22.90 -11.82
CA TYR A 189 -5.93 22.62 -10.48
C TYR A 189 -7.08 23.56 -10.06
N TYR A 190 -6.95 24.87 -10.19
CA TYR A 190 -8.03 25.80 -9.80
C TYR A 190 -9.18 25.85 -10.80
N ASN A 191 -8.96 25.40 -12.03
CA ASN A 191 -10.00 25.32 -13.04
C ASN A 191 -11.05 24.25 -12.69
N ASP A 192 -12.30 24.52 -13.08
CA ASP A 192 -13.39 23.55 -13.01
C ASP A 192 -13.10 22.40 -14.00
N GLY A 193 -13.32 21.17 -13.57
CA GLY A 193 -13.04 19.97 -14.33
C GLY A 193 -14.03 19.72 -15.46
N TYR A 194 -14.30 18.45 -15.76
CA TYR A 194 -15.21 18.06 -16.84
C TYR A 194 -16.70 18.17 -16.46
N TYR A 195 -17.05 18.20 -15.17
CA TYR A 195 -18.41 18.10 -14.67
C TYR A 195 -18.89 19.39 -14.00
N THR A 196 -19.95 19.97 -14.55
CA THR A 196 -20.61 21.12 -13.90
C THR A 196 -21.49 20.69 -12.71
N ASN A 197 -21.63 21.58 -11.72
CA ASN A 197 -22.49 21.42 -10.53
C ASN A 197 -22.03 20.38 -9.49
N ASP A 198 -20.75 20.08 -9.43
CA ASP A 198 -20.15 19.18 -8.44
C ASP A 198 -19.37 19.90 -7.33
N GLY A 199 -19.47 21.24 -7.31
CA GLY A 199 -18.72 22.11 -6.41
C GLY A 199 -17.49 22.76 -7.02
N SER A 200 -17.39 22.77 -8.36
CA SER A 200 -16.23 23.27 -9.10
C SER A 200 -14.98 22.46 -8.80
N LYS A 201 -15.11 21.13 -8.87
CA LYS A 201 -14.00 20.23 -8.60
C LYS A 201 -12.96 20.35 -9.71
N SER A 202 -11.71 20.37 -9.30
CA SER A 202 -10.58 20.23 -10.22
C SER A 202 -10.64 18.87 -10.93
N PHE A 203 -9.96 18.72 -12.07
CA PHE A 203 -9.77 17.41 -12.72
C PHE A 203 -9.22 16.35 -11.75
N PHE A 204 -8.34 16.77 -10.84
CA PHE A 204 -7.73 15.94 -9.81
C PHE A 204 -8.78 15.43 -8.81
N ASP A 205 -9.63 16.32 -8.31
CA ASP A 205 -10.71 15.98 -7.38
C ASP A 205 -11.82 15.15 -8.05
N GLU A 206 -12.12 15.40 -9.31
CA GLU A 206 -13.06 14.58 -10.09
C GLU A 206 -12.57 13.15 -10.23
N ALA A 207 -11.29 12.95 -10.59
CA ALA A 207 -10.70 11.62 -10.71
C ALA A 207 -10.75 10.87 -9.38
N ILE A 208 -10.32 11.50 -8.27
CA ILE A 208 -10.32 10.89 -6.94
C ILE A 208 -11.76 10.54 -6.52
N SER A 209 -12.72 11.44 -6.72
CA SER A 209 -14.13 11.20 -6.38
C SER A 209 -14.76 10.03 -7.16
N ARG A 210 -14.13 9.64 -8.27
CA ARG A 210 -14.55 8.52 -9.14
C ARG A 210 -13.70 7.27 -8.94
N GLY A 211 -12.91 7.22 -7.87
CA GLY A 211 -12.20 6.03 -7.41
C GLY A 211 -10.77 5.89 -7.93
N TRP A 212 -10.22 6.89 -8.60
CA TRP A 212 -8.80 6.89 -8.95
C TRP A 212 -7.95 7.24 -7.73
N ASP A 213 -7.16 6.28 -7.26
CA ASP A 213 -6.15 6.52 -6.23
C ASP A 213 -4.90 7.08 -6.91
N ILE A 214 -4.78 8.41 -6.92
CA ILE A 214 -3.72 9.16 -7.62
C ILE A 214 -3.11 10.25 -6.74
N GLY A 215 -1.85 10.56 -7.01
CA GLY A 215 -1.07 11.60 -6.34
C GLY A 215 -0.97 12.91 -7.13
N ALA A 216 -0.59 13.97 -6.43
CA ALA A 216 -0.33 15.27 -7.04
C ALA A 216 1.04 15.23 -7.77
N ALA A 217 1.03 15.46 -9.08
CA ALA A 217 2.22 15.44 -9.91
C ALA A 217 2.31 16.68 -10.82
N GLY A 218 3.30 16.69 -11.71
CA GLY A 218 3.48 17.74 -12.71
C GLY A 218 4.49 17.31 -13.77
N GLY A 219 4.40 17.93 -14.93
CA GLY A 219 5.23 17.61 -16.10
C GLY A 219 5.85 18.86 -16.70
N ASP A 220 7.07 18.73 -17.22
CA ASP A 220 7.69 19.84 -17.97
C ASP A 220 7.11 19.90 -19.39
N ASP A 221 6.75 18.75 -19.97
CA ASP A 221 6.32 18.59 -21.37
C ASP A 221 7.27 19.35 -22.31
N ASN A 222 8.58 19.21 -22.03
CA ASN A 222 9.63 20.01 -22.63
C ASN A 222 9.93 19.55 -24.05
N HIS A 223 9.98 20.49 -24.99
CA HIS A 223 10.31 20.24 -26.40
C HIS A 223 11.52 21.06 -26.90
N THR A 224 12.10 21.91 -26.04
CA THR A 224 13.04 22.97 -26.43
C THR A 224 14.48 22.72 -26.01
N ALA A 225 14.78 21.51 -25.50
CA ALA A 225 16.09 21.11 -25.00
C ALA A 225 16.58 21.92 -23.78
N THR A 226 15.64 22.36 -22.95
CA THR A 226 15.84 23.12 -21.70
C THR A 226 15.30 22.36 -20.48
N TRP A 227 15.30 21.03 -20.58
CA TRP A 227 14.74 20.08 -19.60
C TRP A 227 15.06 20.43 -18.15
N GLY A 228 14.03 20.76 -17.38
CA GLY A 228 14.16 21.07 -15.95
C GLY A 228 14.59 22.50 -15.60
N THR A 229 14.72 23.40 -16.58
CA THR A 229 15.18 24.78 -16.36
C THR A 229 14.25 25.88 -16.88
N ASP A 230 13.16 25.52 -17.58
CA ASP A 230 12.20 26.52 -18.07
C ASP A 230 11.40 27.16 -16.94
N THR A 231 11.14 26.41 -15.86
CA THR A 231 10.44 26.88 -14.67
C THR A 231 11.09 26.34 -13.40
N ASP A 232 10.70 26.92 -12.26
CA ASP A 232 11.04 26.38 -10.94
C ASP A 232 10.13 25.20 -10.53
N TYR A 233 9.19 24.77 -11.38
CA TYR A 233 8.16 23.79 -11.01
C TYR A 233 8.75 22.38 -10.94
N ARG A 234 8.34 21.58 -9.96
CA ARG A 234 8.86 20.21 -9.75
C ARG A 234 7.76 19.23 -9.39
N LEU A 235 7.89 18.01 -9.90
CA LEU A 235 7.34 16.84 -9.21
C LEU A 235 8.34 16.46 -8.12
N ALA A 236 7.87 16.41 -6.88
CA ALA A 236 8.64 15.95 -5.75
C ALA A 236 8.17 14.56 -5.31
N VAL A 237 9.12 13.70 -4.93
CA VAL A 237 8.88 12.31 -4.52
C VAL A 237 9.54 12.06 -3.16
N LEU A 238 8.79 11.51 -2.21
CA LEU A 238 9.27 11.12 -0.88
C LEU A 238 9.72 9.65 -0.89
N ALA A 239 11.03 9.44 -1.04
CA ALA A 239 11.64 8.12 -1.17
C ALA A 239 12.71 7.84 -0.09
N THR A 240 12.92 6.56 0.20
CA THR A 240 13.90 6.11 1.22
C THR A 240 15.34 6.32 0.76
N ALA A 241 15.58 6.31 -0.55
CA ALA A 241 16.89 6.53 -1.15
C ALA A 241 16.74 7.06 -2.59
N LYS A 242 17.80 7.69 -3.10
CA LYS A 242 17.87 8.15 -4.50
C LYS A 242 18.23 7.00 -5.45
N THR A 243 17.38 5.99 -5.55
CA THR A 243 17.57 4.84 -6.46
C THR A 243 16.34 4.66 -7.32
N ARG A 244 16.48 4.05 -8.51
CA ARG A 244 15.32 3.74 -9.36
C ARG A 244 14.23 2.99 -8.59
N THR A 245 14.63 2.01 -7.80
CA THR A 245 13.69 1.18 -7.02
C THR A 245 12.92 2.04 -6.04
N ALA A 246 13.60 2.81 -5.19
CA ALA A 246 12.94 3.61 -4.15
C ALA A 246 12.09 4.75 -4.73
N ILE A 247 12.52 5.37 -5.84
CA ILE A 247 11.75 6.40 -6.55
C ILE A 247 10.48 5.80 -7.18
N MET A 248 10.58 4.64 -7.85
CA MET A 248 9.41 3.94 -8.40
C MET A 248 8.45 3.47 -7.30
N GLU A 249 8.96 2.93 -6.19
CA GLU A 249 8.15 2.55 -5.02
C GLU A 249 7.42 3.74 -4.38
N ALA A 250 8.05 4.92 -4.37
CA ALA A 250 7.43 6.13 -3.87
C ALA A 250 6.33 6.66 -4.80
N MET A 251 6.53 6.62 -6.11
CA MET A 251 5.47 6.93 -7.08
C MET A 251 4.31 5.93 -6.99
N GLN A 252 4.59 4.63 -6.92
CA GLN A 252 3.59 3.57 -6.77
C GLN A 252 2.77 3.67 -5.48
N ALA A 253 3.32 4.29 -4.45
CA ALA A 253 2.65 4.57 -3.19
C ALA A 253 2.16 6.02 -3.10
N ARG A 254 2.17 6.77 -4.21
CA ARG A 254 1.70 8.16 -4.31
C ARG A 254 2.35 9.13 -3.31
N ARG A 255 3.54 8.80 -2.79
CA ARG A 255 4.31 9.66 -1.89
C ARG A 255 4.95 10.80 -2.67
N MET A 256 4.12 11.74 -3.10
CA MET A 256 4.47 12.78 -4.06
C MET A 256 3.79 14.11 -3.71
N PHE A 257 4.37 15.20 -4.16
CA PHE A 257 3.68 16.48 -4.22
C PHE A 257 4.09 17.25 -5.48
N SER A 258 3.19 18.11 -5.95
CA SER A 258 3.45 19.03 -7.05
C SER A 258 3.79 20.40 -6.48
N THR A 259 4.81 21.06 -7.00
CA THR A 259 5.27 22.36 -6.48
C THR A 259 5.65 23.32 -7.61
N LEU A 260 5.32 24.60 -7.42
CA LEU A 260 5.74 25.72 -8.26
C LEU A 260 7.08 26.34 -7.80
N ASP A 261 7.68 25.76 -6.76
CA ASP A 261 9.00 26.12 -6.23
C ASP A 261 9.98 24.95 -6.33
N LYS A 262 11.25 25.25 -6.62
CA LYS A 262 12.29 24.25 -6.92
C LYS A 262 12.83 23.50 -5.69
N ASN A 263 12.66 24.03 -4.49
CA ASN A 263 13.29 23.57 -3.27
C ASN A 263 12.37 23.53 -2.04
N LEU A 264 11.07 23.76 -2.23
CA LEU A 264 10.03 23.53 -1.25
C LEU A 264 9.89 22.04 -0.94
N THR A 265 9.90 21.72 0.36
CA THR A 265 9.61 20.39 0.92
C THR A 265 8.28 20.41 1.67
N LEU A 266 7.52 19.32 1.55
CA LEU A 266 6.23 19.13 2.19
C LEU A 266 6.10 17.71 2.74
N SER A 267 5.58 17.57 3.96
CA SER A 267 5.08 16.34 4.57
C SER A 267 3.67 16.59 5.11
N PHE A 268 2.81 15.60 4.91
CA PHE A 268 1.44 15.61 5.37
C PHE A 268 1.11 14.20 5.85
N THR A 269 0.94 14.05 7.15
CA THR A 269 0.67 12.75 7.76
C THR A 269 -0.65 12.73 8.54
N LEU A 270 -1.31 11.58 8.49
CA LEU A 270 -2.43 11.21 9.35
C LEU A 270 -2.05 9.95 10.14
N SER A 271 -2.00 10.06 11.47
CA SER A 271 -1.53 8.98 12.36
C SER A 271 -0.21 8.37 11.91
N SER A 272 0.76 9.22 11.54
CA SER A 272 2.10 8.89 11.00
C SER A 272 2.16 8.28 9.59
N ALA A 273 1.03 7.96 8.97
CA ALA A 273 1.01 7.58 7.56
C ALA A 273 1.15 8.83 6.68
N GLU A 274 2.11 8.82 5.76
CA GLU A 274 2.48 9.94 4.89
C GLU A 274 1.51 10.10 3.71
N MET A 275 1.54 11.27 3.06
CA MET A 275 0.78 11.55 1.84
C MET A 275 0.86 10.40 0.81
N GLY A 276 -0.25 10.10 0.14
CA GLY A 276 -0.38 8.94 -0.75
C GLY A 276 -0.83 7.64 -0.07
N SER A 277 -0.91 7.62 1.27
CA SER A 277 -1.41 6.47 2.02
C SER A 277 -2.92 6.31 1.92
N VAL A 278 -3.37 5.07 2.10
CA VAL A 278 -4.78 4.71 2.30
C VAL A 278 -4.96 4.28 3.76
N LEU A 279 -5.98 4.80 4.44
CA LEU A 279 -6.26 4.55 5.86
C LEU A 279 -7.70 4.10 6.08
N ASP A 280 -7.95 3.42 7.20
CA ASP A 280 -9.31 3.16 7.66
C ASP A 280 -9.97 4.43 8.20
N PRO A 281 -11.30 4.58 8.11
CA PRO A 281 -11.96 5.74 8.68
C PRO A 281 -11.89 5.72 10.21
N ALA A 282 -11.21 6.71 10.78
CA ALA A 282 -11.09 6.91 12.22
C ALA A 282 -10.81 8.39 12.54
N THR A 283 -10.50 8.65 13.81
CA THR A 283 -9.85 9.92 14.17
C THR A 283 -8.34 9.75 14.06
N HIS A 284 -7.71 10.53 13.19
CA HIS A 284 -6.28 10.49 12.95
C HIS A 284 -5.59 11.72 13.50
N ALA A 285 -4.37 11.55 14.00
CA ALA A 285 -3.50 12.66 14.38
C ALA A 285 -2.98 13.35 13.12
N LEU A 286 -3.28 14.64 12.95
CA LEU A 286 -2.81 15.44 11.83
C LEU A 286 -1.44 16.02 12.13
N ARG A 287 -0.51 15.92 11.17
CA ARG A 287 0.71 16.73 11.12
C ARG A 287 1.00 17.18 9.70
N ILE A 288 1.25 18.48 9.53
CA ILE A 288 1.70 19.10 8.28
C ILE A 288 3.02 19.81 8.58
N GLU A 289 4.03 19.57 7.76
CA GLU A 289 5.33 20.21 7.86
C GLU A 289 5.74 20.69 6.48
N ALA A 290 5.97 21.99 6.34
CA ALA A 290 6.51 22.58 5.13
C ALA A 290 7.81 23.33 5.44
N ASN A 291 8.72 23.34 4.49
CA ASN A 291 10.00 24.01 4.61
C ASN A 291 10.47 24.41 3.23
N ASP A 292 11.13 25.56 3.13
CA ASP A 292 11.79 26.00 1.92
C ASP A 292 13.31 26.05 2.14
N GLY A 293 14.09 25.45 1.23
CA GLY A 293 15.55 25.39 1.31
C GLY A 293 16.27 26.74 1.32
N ASN A 294 15.62 27.83 0.89
CA ASN A 294 16.17 29.18 0.89
C ASN A 294 15.59 30.07 2.02
N GLY A 295 14.61 29.56 2.78
CA GLY A 295 14.01 30.23 3.94
C GLY A 295 12.82 31.14 3.64
N GLU A 296 12.18 30.98 2.46
CA GLU A 296 10.93 31.64 2.13
C GLU A 296 9.81 31.36 3.14
N VAL A 297 8.96 32.37 3.34
CA VAL A 297 7.91 32.35 4.36
C VAL A 297 6.62 31.80 3.77
N PHE A 298 6.02 30.81 4.44
CA PHE A 298 4.70 30.28 4.12
C PHE A 298 3.61 31.20 4.68
N SER A 299 2.81 31.79 3.77
CA SER A 299 1.72 32.71 4.08
C SER A 299 0.43 31.96 4.41
N THR A 300 0.16 30.84 3.73
CA THR A 300 -1.01 29.99 3.98
C THR A 300 -0.66 28.51 3.97
N VAL A 301 -1.31 27.77 4.88
CA VAL A 301 -1.41 26.29 4.84
C VAL A 301 -2.90 25.98 4.83
N GLN A 302 -3.35 25.13 3.93
CA GLN A 302 -4.75 24.72 3.80
C GLN A 302 -4.84 23.20 3.84
N LEU A 303 -5.77 22.70 4.65
CA LEU A 303 -6.21 21.31 4.61
C LEU A 303 -7.45 21.26 3.72
N ILE A 304 -7.37 20.49 2.64
CA ILE A 304 -8.48 20.24 1.73
C ILE A 304 -9.10 18.90 2.12
N LYS A 305 -10.43 18.85 2.20
CA LYS A 305 -11.23 17.64 2.37
C LYS A 305 -12.18 17.52 1.18
N ASN A 306 -12.12 16.41 0.46
CA ASN A 306 -13.04 16.11 -0.64
C ASN A 306 -13.14 17.25 -1.68
N GLY A 307 -12.01 17.88 -1.99
CA GLY A 307 -11.89 19.01 -2.92
C GLY A 307 -12.32 20.38 -2.37
N ALA A 308 -12.73 20.47 -1.10
CA ALA A 308 -13.10 21.73 -0.46
C ALA A 308 -12.15 22.07 0.70
N VAL A 309 -11.82 23.36 0.86
CA VAL A 309 -10.99 23.82 1.99
C VAL A 309 -11.71 23.53 3.31
N ALA A 310 -11.17 22.60 4.10
CA ALA A 310 -11.68 22.24 5.41
C ALA A 310 -11.12 23.15 6.50
N GLN A 311 -9.84 23.53 6.38
CA GLN A 311 -9.18 24.40 7.34
C GLN A 311 -8.09 25.23 6.67
N THR A 312 -7.87 26.45 7.16
CA THR A 312 -6.80 27.34 6.72
C THR A 312 -6.03 27.86 7.94
N TRP A 313 -4.72 27.90 7.84
CA TRP A 313 -3.80 28.51 8.79
C TRP A 313 -2.95 29.55 8.08
N ASN A 314 -2.59 30.63 8.80
CA ASN A 314 -1.69 31.69 8.32
C ASN A 314 -0.44 31.75 9.18
N PRO A 315 0.48 30.77 9.04
CA PRO A 315 1.60 30.64 9.98
C PRO A 315 2.56 31.83 9.88
N ASN A 316 2.78 32.38 8.68
CA ASN A 316 3.75 33.45 8.42
C ASN A 316 5.15 33.08 8.97
N GLN A 317 5.57 31.84 8.69
CA GLN A 317 6.84 31.24 9.13
C GLN A 317 7.52 30.53 7.97
N ALA A 318 8.86 30.44 8.01
CA ALA A 318 9.63 29.70 7.00
C ALA A 318 9.53 28.16 7.13
N HIS A 319 9.14 27.68 8.32
CA HIS A 319 9.06 26.25 8.63
C HIS A 319 7.79 25.93 9.44
N PRO A 320 6.58 26.12 8.90
CA PRO A 320 5.36 25.86 9.65
C PRO A 320 5.22 24.37 9.97
N ILE A 321 4.95 24.08 11.24
CA ILE A 321 4.53 22.76 11.72
C ILE A 321 3.13 22.89 12.28
N ILE A 322 2.14 22.34 11.58
CA ILE A 322 0.75 22.31 12.01
C ILE A 322 0.45 20.93 12.58
N THR A 323 -0.20 20.88 13.74
CA THR A 323 -0.65 19.64 14.37
C THR A 323 -2.11 19.73 14.77
N GLY A 324 -2.80 18.60 14.81
CA GLY A 324 -4.20 18.54 15.18
C GLY A 324 -4.76 17.12 15.08
N SER A 325 -6.06 17.01 14.82
CA SER A 325 -6.71 15.75 14.51
C SER A 325 -7.81 15.94 13.48
N VAL A 326 -8.03 14.95 12.64
CA VAL A 326 -9.16 14.89 11.72
C VAL A 326 -9.98 13.65 12.03
N THR A 327 -11.31 13.80 12.12
CA THR A 327 -12.22 12.66 12.14
C THR A 327 -12.68 12.42 10.71
N ALA A 328 -12.30 11.27 10.17
CA ALA A 328 -12.51 10.91 8.78
C ALA A 328 -13.53 9.78 8.66
N ALA A 329 -14.37 9.86 7.63
CA ALA A 329 -15.37 8.86 7.27
C ALA A 329 -14.95 8.11 6.00
N GLU A 330 -15.63 7.00 5.72
CA GLU A 330 -15.38 6.23 4.51
C GLU A 330 -15.59 7.08 3.25
N GLY A 331 -14.65 6.99 2.32
CA GLY A 331 -14.62 7.78 1.10
C GLY A 331 -14.14 9.23 1.26
N ASP A 332 -13.80 9.67 2.48
CA ASP A 332 -13.11 10.94 2.64
C ASP A 332 -11.69 10.87 2.07
N TYR A 333 -11.20 11.96 1.50
CA TYR A 333 -9.80 12.14 1.19
C TYR A 333 -9.35 13.55 1.61
N TYR A 334 -8.10 13.62 2.06
CA TYR A 334 -7.49 14.84 2.55
C TYR A 334 -6.18 15.09 1.84
N TYR A 335 -5.90 16.33 1.47
CA TYR A 335 -4.58 16.75 1.01
C TYR A 335 -4.28 18.17 1.48
N VAL A 336 -3.04 18.60 1.31
CA VAL A 336 -2.57 19.90 1.78
C VAL A 336 -2.16 20.76 0.60
N LYS A 337 -2.54 22.03 0.66
CA LYS A 337 -1.94 23.08 -0.15
C LYS A 337 -1.19 24.06 0.74
N VAL A 338 0.03 24.43 0.34
CA VAL A 338 0.81 25.48 0.99
C VAL A 338 1.13 26.58 -0.02
N THR A 339 1.21 27.83 0.44
CA THR A 339 1.53 29.00 -0.38
C THR A 339 2.57 29.84 0.34
N GLN A 340 3.64 30.21 -0.36
CA GLN A 340 4.70 31.11 0.08
C GLN A 340 4.27 32.58 -0.09
N GLN A 341 5.08 33.53 0.41
CA GLN A 341 4.76 34.96 0.31
C GLN A 341 4.98 35.55 -1.08
N ASP A 342 5.84 34.94 -1.88
CA ASP A 342 6.15 35.33 -3.25
C ASP A 342 5.23 34.67 -4.30
N GLY A 343 4.36 33.76 -3.85
CA GLY A 343 3.39 33.07 -4.69
C GLY A 343 3.74 31.62 -5.02
N GLY A 344 4.92 31.11 -4.61
CA GLY A 344 5.24 29.69 -4.73
C GLY A 344 4.20 28.83 -4.00
N GLU A 345 3.76 27.74 -4.64
CA GLU A 345 2.73 26.85 -4.08
C GLU A 345 3.16 25.39 -4.16
N ALA A 346 2.62 24.56 -3.26
CA ALA A 346 2.70 23.11 -3.39
C ALA A 346 1.42 22.42 -2.94
N ILE A 347 1.07 21.33 -3.63
CA ILE A 347 -0.10 20.48 -3.38
C ILE A 347 0.38 19.05 -3.13
N SER A 348 0.08 18.50 -1.96
CA SER A 348 0.41 17.11 -1.62
C SER A 348 -0.50 16.11 -2.33
N SER A 349 -0.02 14.87 -2.50
CA SER A 349 -0.92 13.74 -2.72
C SER A 349 -1.95 13.59 -1.59
N PRO A 350 -3.13 13.02 -1.89
CA PRO A 350 -4.15 12.75 -0.88
C PRO A 350 -3.76 11.60 0.04
N ILE A 351 -4.30 11.64 1.25
CA ILE A 351 -4.53 10.46 2.08
C ILE A 351 -6.02 10.12 1.97
N THR A 352 -6.33 8.92 1.49
CA THR A 352 -7.70 8.47 1.24
C THR A 352 -8.17 7.55 2.36
N MET A 353 -9.48 7.58 2.63
CA MET A 353 -10.14 6.71 3.59
C MET A 353 -10.90 5.63 2.82
N THR A 354 -10.49 4.39 3.00
CA THR A 354 -11.18 3.23 2.45
C THR A 354 -11.39 2.19 3.54
N GLY A 355 -12.52 1.51 3.54
CA GLY A 355 -12.91 0.55 4.57
C GLY A 355 -14.08 1.03 5.44
N THR A 356 -14.75 0.12 6.12
CA THR A 356 -15.78 0.54 7.08
C THR A 356 -15.12 1.17 8.31
N ALA A 357 -15.62 2.32 8.74
CA ALA A 357 -15.14 3.03 9.93
C ALA A 357 -15.06 2.06 11.12
N GLY A 358 -13.83 1.65 11.47
CA GLY A 358 -13.56 0.65 12.52
C GLY A 358 -13.31 -0.78 12.04
N GLY A 359 -12.31 -1.00 11.19
CA GLY A 359 -11.69 -2.32 10.96
C GLY A 359 -10.54 -2.61 11.94
N GLY A 360 -10.73 -2.35 13.23
CA GLY A 360 -9.75 -2.80 14.22
C GLY A 360 -9.70 -4.32 14.22
N SER A 361 -8.51 -4.89 14.04
CA SER A 361 -8.25 -6.32 14.23
C SER A 361 -8.98 -6.82 15.47
N SER A 362 -9.96 -7.69 15.27
CA SER A 362 -10.84 -8.16 16.32
C SER A 362 -10.41 -9.56 16.73
N THR A 363 -9.98 -9.72 17.97
CA THR A 363 -9.72 -11.04 18.56
C THR A 363 -10.91 -11.48 19.39
N VAL A 364 -11.50 -12.60 18.99
CA VAL A 364 -12.56 -13.30 19.72
C VAL A 364 -12.04 -14.63 20.22
N SER A 365 -12.66 -15.15 21.27
CA SER A 365 -12.37 -16.50 21.73
C SER A 365 -13.60 -17.15 22.33
N ALA A 366 -13.71 -18.46 22.16
CA ALA A 366 -14.74 -19.27 22.79
C ALA A 366 -14.12 -20.56 23.33
N ARG A 367 -14.55 -20.95 24.52
CA ARG A 367 -14.26 -22.28 25.08
C ARG A 367 -15.36 -23.25 24.70
N VAL A 368 -15.04 -24.54 24.76
CA VAL A 368 -16.07 -25.59 24.87
C VAL A 368 -17.00 -25.22 26.02
N ALA A 369 -18.30 -25.07 25.71
CA ALA A 369 -19.25 -24.42 26.63
C ALA A 369 -20.22 -25.39 27.30
N THR A 370 -20.37 -26.59 26.73
CA THR A 370 -21.24 -27.66 27.23
C THR A 370 -20.58 -29.01 26.99
N GLY A 371 -20.94 -30.05 27.74
CA GLY A 371 -20.37 -31.39 27.57
C GLY A 371 -20.60 -32.03 26.19
N SER A 372 -21.63 -31.58 25.47
CA SER A 372 -21.85 -32.03 24.09
C SER A 372 -21.04 -31.24 23.05
N ASP A 373 -20.21 -30.30 23.48
CA ASP A 373 -19.34 -29.52 22.60
C ASP A 373 -17.95 -30.14 22.43
N ASP A 374 -17.50 -31.05 23.28
CA ASP A 374 -16.36 -31.92 23.05
C ASP A 374 -16.76 -33.38 23.10
N ALA A 375 -16.05 -34.20 22.33
CA ALA A 375 -16.42 -35.59 22.15
C ALA A 375 -15.25 -36.43 21.66
N GLU A 376 -15.34 -37.69 22.02
CA GLU A 376 -14.36 -38.72 21.74
C GLU A 376 -15.04 -39.89 21.05
N GLN A 377 -14.59 -40.23 19.84
CA GLN A 377 -15.16 -41.32 19.08
C GLN A 377 -14.13 -42.38 18.79
N ARG A 378 -14.35 -43.59 19.34
CA ARG A 378 -13.51 -44.75 19.04
C ARG A 378 -13.48 -45.06 17.55
N GLN A 379 -12.29 -45.29 16.99
CA GLN A 379 -12.16 -45.76 15.61
C GLN A 379 -12.81 -47.14 15.43
N THR A 380 -12.70 -47.99 16.44
CA THR A 380 -13.35 -49.31 16.45
C THR A 380 -14.77 -49.19 17.01
N GLY A 381 -15.76 -49.57 16.21
CA GLY A 381 -17.17 -49.59 16.62
C GLY A 381 -17.86 -48.22 16.65
N GLY A 382 -17.14 -47.11 16.46
CA GLY A 382 -17.72 -45.78 16.29
C GLY A 382 -18.47 -45.26 17.52
N VAL A 383 -18.18 -45.76 18.72
CA VAL A 383 -18.81 -45.33 19.97
C VAL A 383 -18.34 -43.92 20.29
N VAL A 384 -19.28 -43.03 20.59
CA VAL A 384 -19.02 -41.62 20.94
C VAL A 384 -19.25 -41.42 22.44
N THR A 385 -18.25 -40.89 23.12
CA THR A 385 -18.27 -40.44 24.52
C THR A 385 -18.38 -38.91 24.54
N LEU A 386 -19.26 -38.38 25.39
CA LEU A 386 -19.54 -36.93 25.53
C LEU A 386 -19.35 -36.44 26.97
N ASN A 387 -18.74 -37.26 27.82
CA ASN A 387 -18.72 -37.03 29.27
C ASN A 387 -17.44 -37.56 29.93
N SER A 388 -16.36 -37.64 29.15
CA SER A 388 -15.05 -37.98 29.69
C SER A 388 -14.47 -36.75 30.40
N SER A 389 -13.74 -36.94 31.49
CA SER A 389 -13.08 -35.84 32.20
C SER A 389 -11.87 -35.29 31.43
N ASP A 390 -11.34 -36.10 30.54
CA ASP A 390 -10.14 -35.96 29.76
C ASP A 390 -10.47 -35.99 28.25
N LEU A 391 -9.61 -35.33 27.47
CA LEU A 391 -9.70 -35.28 26.02
C LEU A 391 -8.38 -35.80 25.45
N GLU A 392 -8.33 -37.10 25.16
CA GLU A 392 -7.14 -37.73 24.59
C GLU A 392 -7.06 -37.41 23.11
N LEU A 393 -6.04 -36.65 22.74
CA LEU A 393 -5.77 -36.33 21.34
C LEU A 393 -5.27 -37.58 20.60
N VAL A 394 -6.24 -38.38 20.15
CA VAL A 394 -6.18 -39.63 19.37
C VAL A 394 -6.12 -40.92 20.18
N TYR A 395 -5.05 -41.21 20.92
CA TYR A 395 -4.91 -42.50 21.60
C TYR A 395 -5.31 -42.39 23.06
N ASP A 396 -6.27 -43.22 23.49
CA ASP A 396 -6.73 -43.31 24.89
C ASP A 396 -5.96 -44.42 25.64
N SER A 397 -6.19 -45.67 25.27
CA SER A 397 -5.64 -46.81 26.01
C SER A 397 -5.54 -48.07 25.16
N SER A 398 -4.92 -49.12 25.70
CA SER A 398 -4.84 -50.42 25.02
C SER A 398 -6.20 -51.07 24.79
N THR A 399 -7.25 -50.63 25.51
CA THR A 399 -8.62 -51.15 25.39
C THR A 399 -9.46 -50.31 24.44
N THR A 400 -9.35 -48.98 24.50
CA THR A 400 -10.10 -48.09 23.61
C THR A 400 -9.44 -47.93 22.24
N GLY A 401 -8.10 -47.84 22.21
CA GLY A 401 -7.30 -47.58 21.03
C GLY A 401 -7.41 -46.14 20.54
N ASN A 402 -7.21 -45.96 19.23
CA ASN A 402 -7.28 -44.66 18.58
C ASN A 402 -8.73 -44.16 18.43
N GLN A 403 -8.86 -42.85 18.37
CA GLN A 403 -10.11 -42.13 18.35
C GLN A 403 -10.09 -40.96 17.35
N TYR A 404 -11.29 -40.45 17.05
CA TYR A 404 -11.51 -39.13 16.48
C TYR A 404 -11.93 -38.21 17.61
N VAL A 405 -11.34 -37.03 17.68
CA VAL A 405 -11.63 -36.05 18.73
C VAL A 405 -12.32 -34.86 18.10
N GLY A 406 -13.44 -34.45 18.66
CA GLY A 406 -14.23 -33.32 18.20
C GLY A 406 -14.31 -32.25 19.28
N MET A 407 -14.18 -30.99 18.88
CA MET A 407 -14.46 -29.83 19.74
C MET A 407 -15.31 -28.82 18.96
N ARG A 408 -16.28 -28.21 19.62
CA ARG A 408 -17.22 -27.25 19.04
C ARG A 408 -17.19 -25.96 19.83
N PHE A 409 -17.12 -24.85 19.10
CA PHE A 409 -17.04 -23.50 19.63
C PHE A 409 -18.20 -22.69 19.06
N ALA A 410 -19.04 -22.11 19.91
CA ALA A 410 -20.18 -21.29 19.50
C ALA A 410 -20.04 -19.85 19.98
N ASN A 411 -20.91 -18.95 19.47
CA ASN A 411 -20.96 -17.55 19.88
C ASN A 411 -19.61 -16.83 19.71
N LEU A 412 -18.88 -17.16 18.64
CA LEU A 412 -17.59 -16.54 18.33
C LEU A 412 -17.75 -15.08 17.90
N GLY A 413 -18.91 -14.67 17.39
CA GLY A 413 -19.16 -13.31 16.95
C GLY A 413 -18.49 -12.93 15.63
N ILE A 414 -17.96 -13.91 14.87
CA ILE A 414 -17.19 -13.67 13.65
C ILE A 414 -18.14 -13.45 12.46
N PRO A 415 -18.17 -12.25 11.83
CA PRO A 415 -19.02 -11.99 10.68
C PRO A 415 -18.76 -12.98 9.53
N GLN A 416 -19.80 -13.25 8.74
CA GLN A 416 -19.64 -14.02 7.50
C GLN A 416 -18.68 -13.32 6.55
N GLY A 417 -17.72 -14.09 6.02
CA GLY A 417 -16.71 -13.59 5.10
C GLY A 417 -15.65 -12.69 5.72
N ALA A 418 -15.59 -12.57 7.06
CA ALA A 418 -14.50 -11.86 7.73
C ALA A 418 -13.14 -12.45 7.34
N THR A 419 -12.13 -11.60 7.22
CA THR A 419 -10.78 -12.04 6.84
C THR A 419 -10.06 -12.55 8.08
N ILE A 420 -9.79 -13.85 8.16
CA ILE A 420 -9.12 -14.45 9.32
C ILE A 420 -7.61 -14.25 9.18
N THR A 421 -7.03 -13.51 10.12
CA THR A 421 -5.60 -13.21 10.13
C THR A 421 -4.79 -14.19 10.97
N ASN A 422 -5.40 -14.79 12.00
CA ASN A 422 -4.79 -15.82 12.84
C ASN A 422 -5.86 -16.64 13.58
N ALA A 423 -5.68 -17.96 13.73
CA ALA A 423 -6.53 -18.78 14.59
C ALA A 423 -5.76 -19.92 15.25
N TYR A 424 -6.05 -20.25 16.51
CA TYR A 424 -5.45 -21.42 17.18
C TYR A 424 -6.34 -21.94 18.31
N ILE A 425 -6.17 -23.22 18.66
CA ILE A 425 -6.75 -23.79 19.88
C ILE A 425 -5.67 -23.80 20.97
N GLN A 426 -6.01 -23.28 22.14
CA GLN A 426 -5.23 -23.43 23.37
C GLN A 426 -5.80 -24.60 24.18
N PHE A 427 -4.97 -25.60 24.44
CA PHE A 427 -5.27 -26.69 25.37
C PHE A 427 -4.68 -26.43 26.76
N THR A 428 -5.26 -27.07 27.77
CA THR A 428 -4.68 -27.20 29.12
C THR A 428 -4.33 -28.66 29.34
N VAL A 429 -3.12 -28.96 29.80
CA VAL A 429 -2.67 -30.33 30.08
C VAL A 429 -3.44 -30.91 31.25
N ASP A 430 -4.10 -32.05 31.06
CA ASP A 430 -4.69 -32.85 32.14
C ASP A 430 -3.69 -33.92 32.62
N GLU A 431 -3.10 -34.68 31.69
CA GLU A 431 -2.09 -35.69 32.01
C GLU A 431 -0.78 -35.48 31.25
N THR A 432 0.31 -36.03 31.80
CA THR A 432 1.64 -35.91 31.19
C THR A 432 1.90 -37.03 30.21
N ASN A 433 2.11 -36.71 28.93
CA ASN A 433 2.48 -37.67 27.89
C ASN A 433 3.71 -37.17 27.12
N SER A 434 4.64 -38.09 26.82
CA SER A 434 5.90 -37.79 26.11
C SER A 434 6.08 -38.58 24.81
N GLY A 435 5.13 -39.46 24.48
CA GLY A 435 5.16 -40.25 23.26
C GLY A 435 5.15 -39.38 22.00
N THR A 436 5.77 -39.88 20.93
CA THR A 436 5.69 -39.26 19.60
C THR A 436 4.23 -39.14 19.19
N THR A 437 3.81 -37.94 18.83
CA THR A 437 2.41 -37.63 18.49
C THR A 437 2.37 -36.84 17.19
N SER A 438 1.48 -37.25 16.27
CA SER A 438 1.31 -36.65 14.96
C SER A 438 -0.18 -36.54 14.67
N LEU A 439 -0.65 -35.30 14.62
CA LEU A 439 -2.06 -34.95 14.52
C LEU A 439 -2.37 -34.26 13.20
N THR A 440 -3.58 -34.46 12.71
CA THR A 440 -4.17 -33.73 11.59
C THR A 440 -5.43 -33.07 12.09
N ILE A 441 -5.48 -31.75 11.92
CA ILE A 441 -6.57 -30.88 12.34
C ILE A 441 -7.36 -30.47 11.10
N LYS A 442 -8.68 -30.62 11.16
CA LYS A 442 -9.63 -30.12 10.15
C LYS A 442 -10.83 -29.48 10.82
N GLY A 443 -11.56 -28.64 10.10
CA GLY A 443 -12.86 -28.15 10.52
C GLY A 443 -13.98 -29.02 9.96
N GLN A 444 -15.17 -28.98 10.56
CA GLN A 444 -16.38 -29.46 9.92
C GLN A 444 -16.82 -28.44 8.85
N ALA A 445 -17.02 -28.89 7.62
CA ALA A 445 -17.56 -28.09 6.52
C ALA A 445 -19.10 -27.94 6.67
N ALA A 446 -19.55 -27.20 7.69
CA ALA A 446 -20.95 -26.92 7.95
C ALA A 446 -21.16 -25.44 8.29
N ASP A 447 -22.33 -24.92 7.92
CA ASP A 447 -22.70 -23.52 8.15
C ASP A 447 -22.92 -23.24 9.65
N ASN A 448 -23.52 -24.21 10.35
CA ASN A 448 -23.69 -24.21 11.81
C ASN A 448 -23.51 -25.64 12.31
N ALA A 449 -22.35 -25.93 12.90
CA ALA A 449 -22.08 -27.23 13.47
C ALA A 449 -23.04 -27.50 14.64
N ALA A 450 -23.76 -28.61 14.60
CA ALA A 450 -24.52 -29.11 15.74
C ALA A 450 -23.57 -29.66 16.81
N THR A 451 -24.02 -29.67 18.06
CA THR A 451 -23.34 -30.39 19.16
C THR A 451 -23.16 -31.87 18.81
N PHE A 452 -22.19 -32.50 19.45
CA PHE A 452 -21.97 -33.93 19.29
C PHE A 452 -23.09 -34.74 19.97
N THR A 453 -23.33 -35.94 19.46
CA THR A 453 -24.33 -36.86 20.01
C THR A 453 -23.72 -38.24 20.17
N THR A 454 -24.35 -39.09 20.98
CA THR A 454 -23.93 -40.49 21.16
C THR A 454 -24.22 -41.39 19.95
N ALA A 455 -24.71 -40.83 18.84
CA ALA A 455 -24.92 -41.58 17.61
C ALA A 455 -23.59 -42.15 17.10
N SER A 456 -23.59 -43.41 16.67
CA SER A 456 -22.37 -44.05 16.19
C SER A 456 -21.79 -43.28 15.01
N ASN A 457 -20.47 -43.07 15.02
CA ASN A 457 -19.72 -42.31 14.01
C ASN A 457 -20.08 -40.81 13.91
N ASN A 458 -20.62 -40.17 14.96
CA ASN A 458 -21.04 -38.76 14.91
C ASN A 458 -19.93 -37.77 14.56
N ILE A 459 -18.66 -38.10 14.83
CA ILE A 459 -17.50 -37.27 14.51
C ILE A 459 -16.97 -37.64 13.12
N SER A 460 -16.63 -38.90 12.90
CA SER A 460 -15.97 -39.34 11.65
C SER A 460 -16.86 -39.24 10.40
N SER A 461 -18.18 -39.17 10.56
CA SER A 461 -19.12 -38.99 9.45
C SER A 461 -19.31 -37.53 9.03
N ARG A 462 -18.79 -36.56 9.80
CA ARG A 462 -18.91 -35.13 9.46
C ARG A 462 -18.03 -34.81 8.25
N ALA A 463 -18.64 -34.20 7.23
CA ALA A 463 -17.88 -33.64 6.12
C ALA A 463 -16.89 -32.59 6.64
N THR A 464 -15.63 -32.68 6.23
CA THR A 464 -14.56 -31.80 6.72
C THR A 464 -14.20 -30.74 5.69
N THR A 465 -13.52 -29.70 6.16
CA THR A 465 -12.84 -28.73 5.31
C THR A 465 -11.84 -29.40 4.35
N THR A 466 -11.59 -28.73 3.23
CA THR A 466 -10.46 -29.05 2.35
C THR A 466 -9.15 -28.67 3.02
N ALA A 467 -9.10 -27.48 3.63
CA ALA A 467 -7.98 -27.04 4.44
C ALA A 467 -7.72 -28.01 5.61
N SER A 468 -6.45 -28.25 5.89
CA SER A 468 -5.99 -29.12 6.98
C SER A 468 -4.62 -28.71 7.47
N VAL A 469 -4.40 -28.86 8.78
CA VAL A 469 -3.14 -28.50 9.44
C VAL A 469 -2.53 -29.73 10.09
N ALA A 470 -1.26 -30.00 9.81
CA ALA A 470 -0.50 -31.02 10.50
C ALA A 470 0.11 -30.44 11.79
N TRP A 471 0.03 -31.18 12.90
CA TRP A 471 0.57 -30.76 14.18
C TRP A 471 1.35 -31.89 14.86
N THR A 472 2.58 -31.59 15.26
CA THR A 472 3.44 -32.49 16.04
C THR A 472 3.66 -31.85 17.41
N PRO A 473 2.75 -32.05 18.39
CA PRO A 473 2.86 -31.40 19.68
C PRO A 473 4.10 -31.86 20.44
N VAL A 474 4.76 -30.92 21.11
CA VAL A 474 5.84 -31.21 22.07
C VAL A 474 5.30 -32.08 23.22
N ALA A 475 6.19 -32.71 23.97
CA ALA A 475 5.80 -33.45 25.17
C ALA A 475 5.07 -32.53 26.16
N TRP A 476 3.98 -33.02 26.76
CA TRP A 476 3.26 -32.32 27.82
C TRP A 476 3.74 -32.88 29.15
N SER A 477 4.56 -32.11 29.86
CA SER A 477 5.31 -32.60 31.03
C SER A 477 4.81 -32.04 32.36
N THR A 478 3.82 -31.14 32.34
CA THR A 478 3.31 -30.45 33.52
C THR A 478 1.78 -30.33 33.45
N VAL A 479 1.09 -30.98 34.38
CA VAL A 479 -0.37 -30.87 34.55
C VAL A 479 -0.76 -29.42 34.82
N GLY A 480 -1.86 -28.97 34.22
CA GLY A 480 -2.37 -27.60 34.29
C GLY A 480 -1.63 -26.59 33.40
N GLN A 481 -0.61 -27.02 32.65
CA GLN A 481 0.12 -26.12 31.75
C GLN A 481 -0.76 -25.73 30.55
N ALA A 482 -0.82 -24.43 30.27
CA ALA A 482 -1.47 -23.88 29.07
C ALA A 482 -0.57 -22.78 28.48
N GLY A 483 0.41 -23.19 27.68
CA GLY A 483 1.34 -22.27 27.01
C GLY A 483 1.49 -22.59 25.52
N ALA A 484 2.49 -21.98 24.87
CA ALA A 484 2.74 -22.15 23.44
C ALA A 484 2.96 -23.61 22.99
N GLY A 485 3.47 -24.49 23.88
CA GLY A 485 3.61 -25.92 23.60
C GLY A 485 2.29 -26.71 23.55
N GLN A 486 1.21 -26.12 24.07
CA GLN A 486 -0.16 -26.65 24.08
C GLN A 486 -1.06 -25.89 23.10
N GLN A 487 -0.50 -25.02 22.25
CA GLN A 487 -1.22 -24.35 21.18
C GLN A 487 -1.09 -25.14 19.88
N THR A 488 -2.18 -25.19 19.12
CA THR A 488 -2.10 -25.67 17.73
C THR A 488 -1.28 -24.69 16.88
N PRO A 489 -0.76 -25.13 15.72
CA PRO A 489 -0.34 -24.19 14.67
C PRO A 489 -1.53 -23.34 14.20
N ASP A 490 -1.24 -22.34 13.38
CA ASP A 490 -2.25 -21.45 12.81
C ASP A 490 -3.29 -22.23 11.99
N LEU A 491 -4.56 -22.06 12.36
CA LEU A 491 -5.74 -22.71 11.80
C LEU A 491 -6.51 -21.76 10.86
N LYS A 492 -5.98 -20.57 10.53
CA LYS A 492 -6.72 -19.55 9.78
C LYS A 492 -7.39 -20.07 8.51
N ASP A 493 -6.76 -20.94 7.73
CA ASP A 493 -7.32 -21.44 6.47
C ASP A 493 -8.53 -22.37 6.71
N ILE A 494 -8.51 -23.13 7.80
CA ILE A 494 -9.63 -23.96 8.24
C ILE A 494 -10.80 -23.08 8.67
N VAL A 495 -10.52 -22.07 9.49
CA VAL A 495 -11.54 -21.12 9.98
C VAL A 495 -12.10 -20.30 8.82
N GLN A 496 -11.25 -19.83 7.90
CA GLN A 496 -11.61 -19.08 6.71
C GLN A 496 -12.56 -19.86 5.82
N GLU A 497 -12.29 -21.15 5.59
CA GLU A 497 -13.18 -22.00 4.79
C GLU A 497 -14.60 -22.09 5.39
N ILE A 498 -14.71 -22.11 6.72
CA ILE A 498 -15.99 -22.18 7.43
C ILE A 498 -16.73 -20.83 7.43
N VAL A 499 -16.06 -19.72 7.75
CA VAL A 499 -16.71 -18.39 7.80
C VAL A 499 -17.08 -17.86 6.41
N ASN A 500 -16.46 -18.38 5.36
CA ASN A 500 -16.80 -18.09 3.96
C ASN A 500 -18.04 -18.83 3.46
N ARG A 501 -18.58 -19.79 4.22
CA ARG A 501 -19.76 -20.54 3.79
C ARG A 501 -20.98 -19.61 3.73
N THR A 502 -21.80 -19.77 2.71
CA THR A 502 -22.94 -18.87 2.44
C THR A 502 -24.00 -18.86 3.54
N GLY A 503 -24.11 -19.92 4.34
CA GLY A 503 -25.00 -19.99 5.50
C GLY A 503 -24.35 -19.65 6.85
N TRP A 504 -23.06 -19.26 6.88
CA TRP A 504 -22.42 -18.86 8.13
C TRP A 504 -23.09 -17.61 8.71
N SER A 505 -23.24 -17.58 10.03
CA SER A 505 -23.75 -16.45 10.81
C SER A 505 -22.89 -16.28 12.05
N ALA A 506 -22.78 -15.05 12.56
CA ALA A 506 -21.72 -14.69 13.52
C ALA A 506 -21.63 -15.56 14.78
N ASN A 507 -22.74 -16.14 15.23
CA ASN A 507 -22.81 -16.95 16.45
C ASN A 507 -22.98 -18.45 16.16
N ASN A 508 -22.84 -18.89 14.91
CA ASN A 508 -22.92 -20.30 14.56
C ASN A 508 -21.82 -21.11 15.25
N GLY A 509 -22.10 -22.40 15.45
CA GLY A 509 -21.11 -23.34 15.96
C GLY A 509 -20.08 -23.69 14.90
N MET A 510 -18.81 -23.66 15.28
CA MET A 510 -17.68 -24.18 14.50
C MET A 510 -17.17 -25.44 15.17
N ALA A 511 -17.08 -26.56 14.45
CA ALA A 511 -16.48 -27.78 14.97
C ALA A 511 -15.10 -28.03 14.35
N ILE A 512 -14.13 -28.37 15.19
CA ILE A 512 -12.77 -28.78 14.85
C ILE A 512 -12.62 -30.26 15.19
N ILE A 513 -12.00 -31.01 14.29
CA ILE A 513 -11.83 -32.47 14.36
C ILE A 513 -10.33 -32.78 14.30
N ILE A 514 -9.86 -33.56 15.27
CA ILE A 514 -8.48 -34.03 15.37
C ILE A 514 -8.44 -35.54 15.12
N THR A 515 -7.48 -35.94 14.29
CA THR A 515 -7.15 -37.34 13.97
C THR A 515 -5.63 -37.50 13.95
N GLY A 516 -5.12 -38.73 13.90
CA GLY A 516 -3.68 -38.95 13.78
C GLY A 516 -3.19 -40.18 14.52
N THR A 517 -2.06 -40.04 15.21
CA THR A 517 -1.42 -41.04 16.07
C THR A 517 -0.75 -40.39 17.28
N GLY A 518 -0.55 -41.18 18.34
CA GLY A 518 0.04 -40.72 19.60
C GLY A 518 -1.00 -40.16 20.56
N GLU A 519 -0.52 -39.46 21.59
CA GLU A 519 -1.29 -39.17 22.78
C GLU A 519 -0.86 -37.83 23.40
N ARG A 520 -1.83 -36.96 23.61
CA ARG A 520 -1.75 -35.79 24.48
C ARG A 520 -3.08 -35.66 25.17
N THR A 521 -3.10 -35.62 26.50
CA THR A 521 -4.35 -35.60 27.27
C THR A 521 -4.63 -34.19 27.75
N ALA A 522 -5.71 -33.59 27.25
CA ALA A 522 -6.16 -32.25 27.62
C ALA A 522 -7.35 -32.30 28.57
N GLU A 523 -7.58 -31.23 29.31
CA GLU A 523 -8.82 -31.05 30.09
C GLU A 523 -10.03 -31.03 29.13
N ALA A 524 -10.99 -31.94 29.35
CA ALA A 524 -12.31 -31.87 28.73
C ALA A 524 -13.25 -30.97 29.54
N TYR A 525 -14.44 -30.69 28.99
CA TYR A 525 -15.45 -29.90 29.68
C TYR A 525 -15.84 -30.49 31.05
N GLU A 526 -16.04 -31.80 31.15
CA GLU A 526 -16.43 -32.48 32.38
C GLU A 526 -15.33 -32.51 33.44
N GLY A 527 -14.06 -32.52 33.04
CA GLY A 527 -12.92 -32.41 33.95
C GLY A 527 -12.84 -31.01 34.53
N SER A 528 -12.80 -30.00 33.66
CA SER A 528 -12.76 -28.60 34.04
C SER A 528 -13.25 -27.68 32.93
N ALA A 529 -14.52 -27.26 33.00
CA ALA A 529 -15.09 -26.27 32.08
C ALA A 529 -14.28 -24.97 31.97
N SER A 530 -13.52 -24.60 33.01
CA SER A 530 -12.66 -23.41 33.00
C SER A 530 -11.32 -23.61 32.27
N GLN A 531 -10.89 -24.86 32.12
CA GLN A 531 -9.62 -25.25 31.49
C GLN A 531 -9.81 -26.00 30.17
N ALA A 532 -11.04 -26.34 29.80
CA ALA A 532 -11.41 -26.92 28.52
C ALA A 532 -10.87 -26.09 27.34
N ALA A 533 -10.69 -26.77 26.20
CA ALA A 533 -10.11 -26.21 24.99
C ALA A 533 -10.74 -24.85 24.61
N GLN A 534 -9.90 -23.90 24.21
CA GLN A 534 -10.31 -22.55 23.79
C GLN A 534 -9.86 -22.28 22.36
N LEU A 535 -10.80 -21.99 21.46
CA LEU A 535 -10.49 -21.43 20.15
C LEU A 535 -10.32 -19.92 20.27
N VAL A 536 -9.22 -19.40 19.75
CA VAL A 536 -8.92 -17.96 19.63
C VAL A 536 -8.81 -17.63 18.15
N VAL A 537 -9.50 -16.58 17.71
CA VAL A 537 -9.53 -16.15 16.30
C VAL A 537 -9.34 -14.63 16.24
N THR A 538 -8.43 -14.19 15.39
CA THR A 538 -8.25 -12.78 15.03
C THR A 538 -8.73 -12.58 13.59
N TYR A 539 -9.57 -11.57 13.36
CA TYR A 539 -10.11 -11.26 12.05
C TYR A 539 -10.20 -9.74 11.78
N GLU A 540 -10.31 -9.41 10.50
CA GLU A 540 -10.53 -8.07 9.93
C GLU A 540 -11.86 -8.00 9.18
#